data_AF-A0A7W1SPL5-F1
#
_entry.id   AF-A0A7W1SPL5-F1
#
_cell.length_a   1.000
_cell.length_b   1.000
_cell.length_c   1.000
_cell.angle_alpha   90.00
_cell.angle_beta   90.00
_cell.angle_gamma   90.00
#
_symmetry.space_group_name_H-M   'P 1'
#
loop_
_entity.id
_entity.type
_entity.pdbx_description
1 polymer ?
#
loop_
_entity_poly.entity_id
_entity_poly.type
_entity_poly.pdbx_seq_one_letter_code
_entity_poly.pdbx_strand_id
1 'polypeptide(L)'
;MKLNRLILILFFCSFSLMGEAQDFIVLKKNIKSFRFYIVGNEMDIKLDGEHYWIKARIDSISEKHLVLNGSLIEIASITNIKVRRNNMNYEASGTLLMLAGAVFPLIVGVNITLEDNYHPNPR
;
A
#
# COMPACT_ATOMS: atom_id res chain seq x y z
N MET A 1 38.33 8.76 -1.76
CA MET A 1 36.99 8.45 -2.33
C MET A 1 36.28 9.77 -2.59
N LYS A 2 35.75 10.04 -3.80
CA LYS A 2 35.13 11.35 -4.11
C LYS A 2 33.87 11.58 -3.26
N LEU A 3 33.66 12.80 -2.76
CA LEU A 3 32.52 13.20 -1.91
C LEU A 3 31.16 12.74 -2.46
N ASN A 4 30.99 12.81 -3.78
CA ASN A 4 29.76 12.38 -4.47
C ASN A 4 29.45 10.88 -4.28
N ARG A 5 30.48 10.03 -4.13
CA ARG A 5 30.27 8.59 -3.88
C ARG A 5 29.85 8.32 -2.44
N LEU A 6 30.31 9.13 -1.48
CA LEU A 6 29.92 9.03 -0.07
C LEU A 6 28.44 9.41 0.12
N ILE A 7 28.00 10.49 -0.52
CA ILE A 7 26.61 10.96 -0.48
C ILE A 7 25.66 9.91 -1.07
N LEU A 8 26.05 9.29 -2.18
CA LEU A 8 25.23 8.27 -2.84
C LEU A 8 25.08 7.01 -1.96
N ILE A 9 26.15 6.59 -1.28
CA ILE A 9 26.10 5.47 -0.33
C ILE A 9 25.22 5.80 0.87
N LEU A 10 25.35 7.00 1.45
CA LEU A 10 24.50 7.46 2.56
C LEU A 10 23.03 7.52 2.16
N PHE A 11 22.73 7.95 0.93
CA PHE A 11 21.38 7.94 0.38
C PHE A 11 20.82 6.51 0.32
N PHE A 12 21.56 5.54 -0.22
CA PHE A 12 21.09 4.14 -0.28
C PHE A 12 20.97 3.49 1.11
N CYS A 13 21.87 3.78 2.05
CA CYS A 13 21.79 3.27 3.42
C CYS A 13 20.58 3.83 4.20
N SER A 14 20.06 5.00 3.83
CA SER A 14 18.87 5.57 4.45
C SER A 14 17.59 4.79 4.10
N PHE A 15 17.53 4.14 2.94
CA PHE A 15 16.38 3.31 2.53
C PHE A 15 16.33 1.95 3.24
N SER A 16 17.46 1.41 3.69
CA SER A 16 17.50 0.12 4.39
C SER A 16 16.92 0.14 5.81
N LEU A 17 16.67 1.33 6.38
CA LEU A 17 16.04 1.47 7.70
C LEU A 17 14.51 1.40 7.66
N MET A 18 13.88 1.31 6.47
CA MET A 18 12.42 1.29 6.35
C MET A 18 11.83 -0.11 6.10
N GLY A 19 12.66 -1.16 6.18
CA GLY A 19 12.22 -2.55 6.02
C GLY A 19 11.76 -3.17 7.33
N GLU A 20 10.75 -2.59 7.99
CA GLU A 20 10.12 -3.24 9.15
C GLU A 20 9.32 -4.45 8.65
N ALA A 21 9.67 -5.64 9.14
CA ALA A 21 8.85 -6.83 8.94
C ALA A 21 7.56 -6.65 9.75
N GLN A 22 6.45 -6.36 9.06
CA GLN A 22 5.16 -6.12 9.70
C GLN A 22 4.28 -7.37 9.62
N ASP A 23 3.74 -7.79 10.76
CA ASP A 23 2.73 -8.85 10.82
C ASP A 23 1.39 -8.36 10.25
N PHE A 24 0.73 -9.24 9.49
CA PHE A 24 -0.54 -8.91 8.84
C PHE A 24 -1.50 -10.11 8.83
N ILE A 25 -2.80 -9.80 8.87
CA ILE A 25 -3.88 -10.77 8.69
C ILE A 25 -4.41 -10.64 7.27
N VAL A 26 -4.59 -11.77 6.59
CA VAL A 26 -5.24 -11.81 5.28
C VAL A 26 -6.61 -12.45 5.39
N LEU A 27 -7.63 -11.64 5.15
CA LEU A 27 -8.99 -12.11 4.96
C LEU A 27 -9.20 -12.49 3.50
N LYS A 28 -9.34 -13.78 3.25
CA LYS A 28 -9.58 -14.34 1.92
C LYS A 28 -11.04 -14.76 1.80
N LYS A 29 -11.84 -14.01 1.04
CA LYS A 29 -13.23 -14.41 0.73
C LYS A 29 -13.29 -15.39 -0.45
N ASN A 30 -12.43 -15.19 -1.46
CA ASN A 30 -12.32 -15.99 -2.69
C ASN A 30 -10.87 -15.90 -3.22
N ILE A 31 -10.54 -16.59 -4.32
CA ILE A 31 -9.19 -16.57 -4.92
C ILE A 31 -8.71 -15.15 -5.29
N LYS A 32 -9.63 -14.22 -5.59
CA LYS A 32 -9.31 -12.86 -6.07
C LYS A 32 -9.55 -11.74 -5.05
N SER A 33 -10.14 -12.04 -3.89
CA SER A 33 -10.53 -11.01 -2.92
C SER A 33 -9.78 -11.24 -1.62
N PHE A 34 -8.72 -10.47 -1.46
CA PHE A 34 -7.88 -10.42 -0.27
C PHE A 34 -8.07 -9.06 0.40
N ARG A 35 -8.15 -9.07 1.73
CA ARG A 35 -8.04 -7.87 2.52
C ARG A 35 -6.98 -8.05 3.57
N PHE A 36 -6.07 -7.08 3.61
CA PHE A 36 -4.98 -7.03 4.58
C PHE A 36 -5.42 -6.20 5.77
N TYR A 37 -5.13 -6.69 6.96
CA TYR A 37 -5.20 -5.93 8.19
C TYR A 37 -3.83 -5.96 8.85
N ILE A 38 -3.34 -4.79 9.22
CA ILE A 38 -2.05 -4.61 9.89
C ILE A 38 -2.29 -4.02 11.28
N VAL A 39 -1.28 -4.11 12.14
CA VAL A 39 -1.27 -3.42 13.44
C VAL A 39 -1.60 -1.93 13.24
N GLY A 40 -2.50 -1.42 14.08
CA GLY A 40 -3.01 -0.06 14.03
C GLY A 40 -4.36 0.07 13.31
N ASN A 41 -4.75 -0.88 12.45
CA ASN A 41 -6.04 -0.84 11.75
C ASN A 41 -7.21 -1.11 12.72
N GLU A 42 -8.37 -0.56 12.40
CA GLU A 42 -9.64 -0.96 13.04
C GLU A 42 -10.29 -2.12 12.28
N MET A 43 -10.89 -3.04 13.03
CA MET A 43 -11.64 -4.17 12.52
C MET A 43 -12.98 -4.27 13.26
N ASP A 44 -14.04 -4.57 12.49
CA ASP A 44 -15.34 -4.94 13.04
C ASP A 44 -15.44 -6.48 13.04
N ILE A 45 -15.47 -7.11 14.22
CA ILE A 45 -15.52 -8.56 14.38
C ILE A 45 -16.78 -9.01 15.13
N LYS A 46 -17.11 -10.29 14.99
CA LYS A 46 -18.12 -10.97 15.77
C LYS A 46 -17.51 -12.26 16.32
N LEU A 47 -17.65 -12.46 17.63
CA LEU A 47 -17.14 -13.64 18.31
C LEU A 47 -18.20 -14.75 18.36
N ASP A 48 -17.75 -15.98 18.60
CA ASP A 48 -18.65 -17.11 18.84
C ASP A 48 -19.46 -16.90 20.12
N GLY A 49 -20.74 -17.24 20.09
CA GLY A 49 -21.69 -16.98 21.17
C GLY A 49 -22.13 -15.52 21.33
N GLU A 50 -21.55 -14.55 20.63
CA GLU A 50 -21.98 -13.15 20.70
C GLU A 50 -22.97 -12.77 19.59
N HIS A 51 -23.93 -11.91 19.93
CA HIS A 51 -24.94 -11.43 18.96
C HIS A 51 -24.65 -10.04 18.39
N TYR A 52 -23.67 -9.32 18.94
CA TYR A 52 -23.32 -7.96 18.54
C TYR A 52 -21.98 -7.90 17.79
N TRP A 53 -21.69 -6.76 17.17
CA TRP A 53 -20.42 -6.50 16.49
C TRP A 53 -19.49 -5.71 17.42
N ILE A 54 -18.24 -6.14 17.50
CA ILE A 54 -17.18 -5.44 18.24
C ILE A 54 -16.32 -4.68 17.23
N LYS A 55 -16.23 -3.36 17.39
CA LYS A 55 -15.27 -2.53 16.68
C LYS A 55 -14.03 -2.35 17.54
N ALA A 56 -12.89 -2.86 17.10
CA ALA A 56 -11.65 -2.78 17.86
C ALA A 56 -10.43 -2.49 16.98
N ARG A 57 -9.44 -1.81 17.55
CA ARG A 57 -8.14 -1.56 16.94
C ARG A 57 -7.22 -2.74 17.18
N ILE A 58 -6.47 -3.12 16.15
CA ILE A 58 -5.46 -4.17 16.24
C ILE A 58 -4.20 -3.58 16.88
N ASP A 59 -3.87 -4.05 18.07
CA ASP A 59 -2.66 -3.63 18.79
C ASP A 59 -1.50 -4.59 18.55
N SER A 60 -1.78 -5.88 18.38
CA SER A 60 -0.78 -6.87 17.94
C SER A 60 -1.43 -8.08 17.25
N ILE A 61 -0.64 -8.77 16.42
CA ILE A 61 -1.03 -9.94 15.65
C ILE A 61 -0.08 -11.08 16.00
N SER A 62 -0.65 -12.23 16.35
CA SER A 62 0.10 -13.47 16.58
C SER A 62 -0.55 -14.61 15.78
N GLU A 63 0.10 -15.77 15.72
CA GLU A 63 -0.39 -16.90 14.91
C GLU A 63 -1.78 -17.42 15.31
N LYS A 64 -2.12 -17.36 16.62
CA LYS A 64 -3.37 -17.90 17.17
C LYS A 64 -4.26 -16.87 17.84
N HIS A 65 -3.72 -15.68 18.12
CA HIS A 65 -4.37 -14.66 18.93
C HIS A 65 -4.19 -13.29 18.29
N LEU A 66 -5.17 -12.42 18.53
CA LEU A 66 -5.11 -11.00 18.20
C LEU A 66 -5.27 -10.22 19.49
N VAL A 67 -4.49 -9.16 19.66
CA VAL A 67 -4.75 -8.19 20.72
C VAL A 67 -5.56 -7.06 20.13
N LEU A 68 -6.80 -6.91 20.61
CA LEU A 68 -7.78 -5.95 20.12
C LEU A 68 -8.19 -5.01 21.26
N ASN A 69 -7.89 -3.71 21.13
CA ASN A 69 -8.07 -2.72 22.20
C ASN A 69 -7.50 -3.18 23.57
N GLY A 70 -6.33 -3.82 23.57
CA GLY A 70 -5.69 -4.37 24.77
C GLY A 70 -6.24 -5.72 25.25
N SER A 71 -7.31 -6.25 24.64
CA SER A 71 -7.87 -7.55 25.00
C SER A 71 -7.34 -8.65 24.09
N LEU A 72 -6.90 -9.77 24.67
CA LEU A 72 -6.46 -10.94 23.92
C LEU A 72 -7.68 -11.74 23.42
N ILE A 73 -7.78 -11.93 22.10
CA ILE A 73 -8.86 -12.65 21.44
C ILE A 73 -8.28 -13.79 20.60
N GLU A 74 -8.79 -14.99 20.77
CA GLU A 74 -8.41 -16.14 19.95
C GLU A 74 -8.97 -16.01 18.54
N ILE A 75 -8.15 -16.24 17.52
CA ILE A 75 -8.59 -16.17 16.11
C ILE A 75 -9.70 -17.19 15.84
N ALA A 76 -9.64 -18.36 16.48
CA ALA A 76 -10.64 -19.42 16.36
C ALA A 76 -12.03 -19.00 16.87
N SER A 77 -12.09 -18.04 17.80
CA SER A 77 -13.36 -17.52 18.33
C SER A 77 -14.04 -16.52 17.39
N ILE A 78 -13.37 -16.04 16.34
CA ILE A 78 -13.93 -15.06 15.41
C ILE A 78 -14.78 -15.79 14.37
N THR A 79 -16.10 -15.55 14.40
CA THR A 79 -17.05 -16.18 13.47
C THR A 79 -17.26 -15.37 12.21
N ASN A 80 -17.33 -14.03 12.34
CA ASN A 80 -17.54 -13.14 11.22
C ASN A 80 -16.68 -11.87 11.35
N ILE A 81 -16.24 -11.36 10.21
CA ILE A 81 -15.54 -10.07 10.11
C ILE A 81 -16.28 -9.20 9.12
N LYS A 82 -16.69 -8.00 9.54
CA LYS A 82 -17.44 -7.07 8.70
C LYS A 82 -16.45 -6.26 7.86
N VAL A 83 -16.60 -6.38 6.55
CA VAL A 83 -15.72 -5.73 5.58
C VAL A 83 -16.40 -4.45 5.07
N ARG A 84 -15.91 -3.29 5.52
CA ARG A 84 -16.34 -1.99 4.96
C ARG A 84 -15.54 -1.65 3.71
N ARG A 85 -16.22 -1.29 2.62
CA ARG A 85 -15.57 -0.59 1.49
C ARG A 85 -15.35 0.86 1.92
N ASN A 86 -14.12 1.20 2.30
CA ASN A 86 -13.76 2.59 2.60
C ASN A 86 -13.20 3.35 1.41
N ASN A 87 -12.72 2.68 0.35
CA ASN A 87 -12.25 3.33 -0.87
C ASN A 87 -12.79 2.60 -2.11
N MET A 88 -13.21 3.38 -3.10
CA MET A 88 -13.19 2.95 -4.50
C MET A 88 -11.71 2.77 -4.87
N ASN A 89 -11.32 1.69 -5.53
CA ASN A 89 -9.93 1.34 -5.87
C ASN A 89 -9.28 2.36 -6.83
N TYR A 90 -8.98 3.58 -6.37
CA TYR A 90 -8.29 4.63 -7.14
C TYR A 90 -6.78 4.62 -6.95
N GLU A 91 -6.23 3.75 -6.11
CA GLU A 91 -4.79 3.74 -5.80
C GLU A 91 -3.93 3.38 -7.02
N ALA A 92 -4.43 2.51 -7.91
CA ALA A 92 -3.80 2.27 -9.20
C ALA A 92 -3.93 3.48 -10.15
N SER A 93 -5.05 4.21 -10.08
CA SER A 93 -5.30 5.38 -10.92
C SER A 93 -4.51 6.61 -10.51
N GLY A 94 -4.24 6.83 -9.22
CA GLY A 94 -3.51 8.00 -8.72
C GLY A 94 -2.04 7.99 -9.18
N THR A 95 -1.33 6.88 -8.95
CA THR A 95 0.06 6.73 -9.40
C THR A 95 0.16 6.72 -10.93
N LEU A 96 -0.77 6.07 -11.64
CA LEU A 96 -0.81 6.11 -13.10
C LEU A 96 -1.11 7.53 -13.63
N LEU A 97 -1.96 8.31 -12.96
CA LEU A 97 -2.26 9.69 -13.34
C LEU A 97 -1.07 10.61 -13.08
N MET A 98 -0.35 10.41 -11.96
CA MET A 98 0.89 11.13 -11.68
C MET A 98 1.99 10.79 -12.69
N LEU A 99 2.15 9.52 -13.05
CA LEU A 99 3.07 9.09 -14.10
C LEU A 99 2.67 9.64 -15.46
N ALA A 100 1.39 9.62 -15.82
CA ALA A 100 0.89 10.21 -17.06
C ALA A 100 1.16 11.73 -17.11
N GLY A 101 0.95 12.44 -16.00
CA GLY A 101 1.27 13.86 -15.88
C GLY A 101 2.76 14.18 -15.99
N ALA A 102 3.65 13.29 -15.55
CA ALA A 102 5.11 13.46 -15.66
C ALA A 102 5.65 13.08 -17.06
N VAL A 103 5.02 12.12 -17.74
CA VAL A 103 5.46 11.63 -19.06
C VAL A 103 4.97 12.54 -20.20
N PHE A 104 3.80 13.17 -20.06
CA PHE A 104 3.23 14.02 -21.10
C PHE A 104 4.13 15.20 -21.54
N PRO A 105 4.75 15.98 -20.62
CA PRO A 105 5.67 17.06 -21.00
C PRO A 105 6.92 16.56 -21.73
N LEU A 106 7.39 15.34 -21.43
CA LEU A 106 8.54 14.73 -22.09
C LEU A 106 8.22 14.38 -23.55
N ILE A 107 7.03 13.80 -23.80
CA ILE A 107 6.57 13.49 -25.16
C ILE A 107 6.39 14.77 -25.98
N VAL A 108 5.76 15.79 -25.40
CA VAL A 108 5.58 17.09 -26.07
C VAL A 108 6.92 17.76 -26.35
N GLY A 109 7.85 17.76 -25.38
CA GLY A 109 9.19 18.32 -25.57
C GLY A 109 10.01 17.62 -26.65
N VAL A 110 9.93 16.28 -26.71
CA VAL A 110 10.58 15.49 -27.77
C VAL A 110 9.97 15.80 -29.14
N ASN A 111 8.64 15.88 -29.26
CA ASN A 111 7.98 16.21 -30.52
C ASN A 111 8.35 17.60 -31.04
N ILE A 112 8.35 18.62 -30.17
CA ILE A 112 8.75 19.99 -30.55
C ILE A 112 10.22 20.02 -31.00
N THR A 113 11.10 19.31 -30.27
CA THR A 113 12.52 19.23 -30.63
C THR A 113 12.73 18.52 -31.97
N LEU A 114 11.93 17.49 -32.28
CA LEU A 114 11.99 16.78 -33.56
C LEU A 114 11.44 17.62 -34.72
N GLU A 115 10.38 18.41 -34.50
CA GLU A 115 9.85 19.36 -35.48
C GLU A 115 10.84 20.49 -35.78
N ASP A 116 11.48 21.06 -34.76
CA ASP A 116 12.46 22.15 -34.93
C ASP A 116 13.75 21.70 -35.65
N ASN A 117 14.13 20.42 -35.51
CA ASN A 117 15.29 19.84 -36.21
C ASN A 117 14.96 19.29 -37.61
N TYR A 118 13.68 19.32 -38.02
CA TYR A 118 13.27 18.90 -39.35
C TYR A 118 13.31 20.07 -40.32
N HIS A 119 14.48 20.33 -40.91
CA HIS A 119 14.58 21.19 -42.10
C HIS A 119 14.29 20.34 -43.35
N PRO A 120 13.13 20.49 -44.02
CA PRO A 120 12.92 19.84 -45.30
C PRO A 120 13.92 20.42 -46.29
N ASN A 121 14.76 19.54 -46.85
CA ASN A 121 15.75 19.89 -47.86
C ASN A 121 15.05 20.56 -49.06
N PRO A 122 15.32 21.83 -49.38
CA PRO A 122 14.71 22.48 -50.54
C PRO A 122 15.28 21.83 -51.81
N ARG A 123 14.41 21.19 -52.59
CA ARG A 123 14.70 20.76 -53.95
C ARG A 123 14.71 21.94 -54.89
#